data_AF-A0A1M5UXL1-F1
#
_entry.id   AF-A0A1M5UXL1-F1
#
_cell.length_a   1.000
_cell.length_b   1.000
_cell.length_c   1.000
_cell.angle_alpha   90.00
_cell.angle_beta   90.00
_cell.angle_gamma   90.00
#
_symmetry.space_group_name_H-M   'P 1'
#
loop_
_entity.id
_entity.type
_entity.pdbx_description
1 polymer ?
#
loop_
_entity_poly.entity_id
_entity_poly.type
_entity_poly.pdbx_seq_one_letter_code
_entity_poly.pdbx_strand_id
1 'polypeptide(L)'
;MSRISSMFFMASLLVYYIPKLMKKQSKSFIKAHITLGALSFIAMASEMLMNFGNAEFFKYVGFSILLGIIVITGALIKKNRKLYGKLHGLATISFFIYLFFIINAAI
;
A
#
# COMPACT_ATOMS: atom_id res chain seq x y z
N MET A 1 -6.28 1.02 10.00
CA MET A 1 -4.91 0.90 9.48
C MET A 1 -3.95 1.47 10.52
N SER A 2 -2.75 0.90 10.73
CA SER A 2 -1.79 1.48 11.68
C SER A 2 -1.34 2.86 11.22
N ARG A 3 -1.12 3.79 12.16
CA ARG A 3 -0.72 5.16 11.84
C ARG A 3 0.59 5.20 11.07
N ILE A 4 1.59 4.41 11.51
CA ILE A 4 2.92 4.36 10.88
C ILE A 4 2.83 3.79 9.45
N SER A 5 2.10 2.68 9.25
CA SER A 5 1.92 2.12 7.91
C SER A 5 1.21 3.11 6.98
N SER A 6 0.19 3.81 7.49
CA SER A 6 -0.56 4.84 6.74
C SER A 6 0.33 5.99 6.30
N MET A 7 1.23 6.46 7.18
CA MET A 7 2.18 7.53 6.86
C MET A 7 3.12 7.12 5.73
N PHE A 8 3.72 5.93 5.80
CA PHE A 8 4.58 5.43 4.74
C PHE A 8 3.81 5.20 3.43
N PHE A 9 2.58 4.69 3.49
CA PHE A 9 1.73 4.49 2.32
C PHE A 9 1.40 5.82 1.64
N MET A 10 0.96 6.82 2.41
CA MET A 10 0.64 8.14 1.91
C MET A 10 1.88 8.83 1.33
N ALA A 11 3.01 8.80 2.04
CA ALA A 11 4.27 9.32 1.54
C ALA A 11 4.68 8.65 0.21
N SER A 12 4.52 7.32 0.11
CA SER A 12 4.79 6.57 -1.12
C SER A 12 3.95 7.09 -2.29
N LEU A 13 2.65 7.36 -2.08
CA LEU A 13 1.77 7.92 -3.11
C LEU A 13 2.20 9.34 -3.51
N LEU A 14 2.42 10.22 -2.54
CA LEU A 14 2.78 11.62 -2.81
C LEU A 14 4.11 11.72 -3.58
N VAL A 15 5.13 10.97 -3.14
CA VAL A 15 6.46 10.93 -3.77
C VAL A 15 6.41 10.39 -5.20
N TYR A 16 5.43 9.55 -5.53
CA TYR A 16 5.23 9.08 -6.90
C TYR A 16 4.39 10.04 -7.75
N TYR A 17 3.23 10.45 -7.23
CA TYR A 17 2.23 11.16 -8.02
C TYR A 17 2.51 12.66 -8.16
N ILE A 18 3.05 13.35 -7.15
CA ILE A 18 3.37 14.78 -7.27
C ILE A 18 4.39 15.02 -8.40
N PRO A 19 5.57 14.34 -8.43
CA PRO A 19 6.53 14.55 -9.51
C PRO A 19 5.99 14.09 -10.87
N LYS A 20 5.12 13.08 -10.89
CA LYS A 20 4.47 12.59 -12.11
C LYS A 20 3.52 13.63 -12.70
N LEU A 21 2.70 14.29 -11.89
CA LEU A 21 1.82 15.38 -12.32
C LEU A 21 2.61 16.57 -12.85
N MET A 22 3.77 16.85 -12.24
CA MET A 22 4.69 17.91 -12.69
C MET A 22 5.54 17.52 -13.91
N LYS A 23 5.40 16.30 -14.45
CA LYS A 23 6.26 15.74 -15.52
C LYS A 23 7.76 15.69 -15.15
N LYS A 24 8.11 15.69 -13.86
CA LYS A 24 9.49 15.66 -13.31
C LYS A 24 9.85 14.30 -12.68
N GLN A 25 9.16 13.24 -13.09
CA GLN A 25 9.34 11.91 -12.50
C GLN A 25 10.75 11.36 -12.83
N SER A 26 11.51 11.04 -11.78
CA SER A 26 12.87 10.52 -11.88
C SER A 26 12.97 9.10 -11.30
N LYS A 27 14.07 8.39 -11.61
CA LYS A 27 14.37 7.08 -11.02
C LYS A 27 14.44 7.12 -9.50
N SER A 28 14.88 8.24 -8.92
CA SER A 28 14.96 8.42 -7.46
C SER A 28 13.56 8.43 -6.84
N PHE A 29 12.62 9.20 -7.40
CA PHE A 29 11.22 9.20 -6.94
C PHE A 29 10.55 7.83 -7.06
N ILE A 30 10.82 7.09 -8.14
CA ILE A 30 10.32 5.72 -8.30
C ILE A 30 10.93 4.79 -7.24
N LYS A 31 12.23 4.88 -6.98
CA LYS A 31 12.89 4.07 -5.94
C LYS A 31 12.33 4.39 -4.56
N ALA A 32 12.15 5.67 -4.25
CA ALA A 32 11.56 6.12 -2.99
C ALA A 32 10.10 5.62 -2.83
N HIS A 33 9.28 5.68 -3.88
CA HIS A 33 7.94 5.10 -3.88
C HIS A 33 7.95 3.61 -3.51
N ILE A 34 8.82 2.82 -4.16
CA ILE A 34 8.97 1.38 -3.88
C ILE A 34 9.42 1.14 -2.44
N THR A 35 10.45 1.84 -1.97
CA THR A 35 10.96 1.70 -0.61
C THR A 35 9.91 2.05 0.44
N LEU A 36 9.21 3.19 0.27
CA LEU A 36 8.15 3.62 1.18
C LEU A 36 6.96 2.65 1.17
N GLY A 37 6.60 2.11 0.00
CA GLY A 37 5.57 1.08 -0.12
C GLY A 37 5.94 -0.20 0.62
N ALA A 38 7.19 -0.66 0.50
CA ALA A 38 7.69 -1.81 1.25
C ALA A 38 7.71 -1.57 2.77
N LEU A 39 8.17 -0.38 3.22
CA LEU A 39 8.15 -0.01 4.64
C LEU A 39 6.72 0.03 5.21
N SER A 40 5.77 0.53 4.42
CA SER A 40 4.35 0.52 4.79
C SER A 40 3.83 -0.91 5.01
N PHE A 41 4.18 -1.85 4.13
CA PHE A 41 3.80 -3.25 4.29
C PHE A 41 4.47 -3.90 5.51
N ILE A 42 5.76 -3.67 5.73
CA ILE A 42 6.46 -4.19 6.93
C ILE A 42 5.78 -3.66 8.20
N ALA A 43 5.49 -2.36 8.28
CA ALA A 43 4.81 -1.78 9.44
C ALA A 43 3.40 -2.36 9.64
N MET A 44 2.67 -2.65 8.56
CA MET A 44 1.35 -3.29 8.64
C MET A 44 1.44 -4.74 9.12
N ALA A 45 2.38 -5.51 8.58
CA ALA A 45 2.60 -6.90 8.97
C ALA A 45 3.02 -7.00 10.44
N SER A 46 3.89 -6.11 10.92
CA SER A 46 4.24 -6.04 12.34
C SER A 46 3.02 -5.74 13.21
N GLU A 47 2.18 -4.78 12.83
CA GLU A 47 0.94 -4.47 13.56
C GLU A 47 -0.03 -5.66 13.59
N MET A 48 -0.16 -6.38 12.48
CA MET A 48 -0.95 -7.60 12.40
C MET A 48 -0.47 -8.65 13.40
N LEU A 49 0.84 -8.90 13.46
CA LEU A 49 1.43 -9.86 14.41
C LEU A 49 1.24 -9.41 15.87
N MET A 50 1.39 -8.12 16.16
CA MET A 50 1.18 -7.56 17.50
C MET A 50 -0.28 -7.63 17.96
N ASN A 51 -1.23 -7.69 17.02
CA ASN A 51 -2.65 -7.80 17.32
C ASN A 51 -3.18 -9.24 17.25
N PHE A 52 -2.30 -10.25 17.19
CA PHE A 52 -2.73 -11.64 17.17
C PHE A 52 -3.55 -11.98 18.42
N GLY A 53 -4.78 -12.47 18.23
CA GLY A 53 -5.72 -12.77 19.31
C GLY A 53 -6.61 -11.60 19.78
N ASN A 54 -6.39 -10.38 19.28
CA ASN A 54 -7.26 -9.24 19.56
C ASN A 54 -8.44 -9.18 18.57
N ALA A 55 -9.53 -8.52 18.96
CA ALA A 55 -10.71 -8.32 18.10
C ALA A 55 -10.36 -7.64 16.75
N GLU A 56 -9.40 -6.70 16.78
CA GLU A 56 -8.93 -5.96 15.61
C GLU A 56 -8.02 -6.79 14.67
N PHE A 57 -7.66 -8.03 15.02
CA PHE A 57 -6.69 -8.83 14.25
C PHE A 57 -7.07 -8.95 12.77
N PHE A 58 -8.32 -9.33 12.49
CA PHE A 58 -8.79 -9.59 11.12
C PHE A 58 -8.75 -8.34 10.23
N LYS A 59 -8.96 -7.17 10.82
CA LYS A 59 -8.80 -5.88 10.13
C LYS A 59 -7.36 -5.70 9.64
N TYR A 60 -6.38 -5.99 10.49
CA TYR A 60 -4.96 -5.92 10.12
C TYR A 60 -4.54 -7.03 9.13
N VAL A 61 -5.16 -8.22 9.19
CA VAL A 61 -4.97 -9.26 8.18
C VAL A 61 -5.40 -8.77 6.80
N GLY A 62 -6.62 -8.22 6.68
CA GLY A 62 -7.11 -7.70 5.40
C GLY A 62 -6.24 -6.58 4.83
N PHE A 63 -5.81 -5.63 5.67
CA PHE A 63 -4.87 -4.58 5.24
C PHE A 63 -3.51 -5.16 4.82
N SER A 64 -2.97 -6.13 5.56
CA SER A 64 -1.69 -6.78 5.24
C SER A 64 -1.73 -7.47 3.88
N ILE A 65 -2.79 -8.22 3.59
CA ILE A 65 -2.97 -8.91 2.31
C ILE A 65 -3.02 -7.91 1.15
N LEU A 66 -3.85 -6.87 1.27
CA LEU A 66 -3.99 -5.87 0.21
C LEU A 66 -2.69 -5.09 -0.03
N LEU A 67 -1.99 -4.66 1.03
CA LEU A 67 -0.69 -4.02 0.90
C LEU A 67 0.35 -4.96 0.28
N GLY A 68 0.36 -6.23 0.69
CA GLY A 68 1.26 -7.24 0.13
C GLY A 68 1.05 -7.39 -1.38
N ILE A 69 -0.21 -7.49 -1.83
CA ILE A 69 -0.55 -7.54 -3.27
C ILE A 69 -0.08 -6.28 -3.99
N ILE A 70 -0.30 -5.08 -3.42
CA ILE A 70 0.15 -3.81 -4.01
C ILE A 70 1.67 -3.78 -4.17
N VAL A 71 2.42 -4.16 -3.13
CA VAL A 71 3.89 -4.17 -3.15
C VAL A 71 4.42 -5.19 -4.17
N ILE A 72 3.87 -6.42 -4.18
CA ILE A 72 4.27 -7.48 -5.11
C ILE A 72 3.98 -7.06 -6.55
N THR A 73 2.75 -6.63 -6.83
CA THR A 73 2.35 -6.19 -8.18
C THR A 73 3.18 -5.00 -8.65
N GLY A 74 3.49 -4.05 -7.75
CA GLY A 74 4.36 -2.91 -8.02
C GLY A 74 5.79 -3.31 -8.41
N ALA A 75 6.37 -4.28 -7.69
CA ALA A 75 7.69 -4.83 -8.01
C ALA A 75 7.72 -5.54 -9.38
N LEU A 76 6.63 -6.19 -9.76
CA LEU A 76 6.49 -6.96 -11.00
C LEU A 76 6.17 -6.11 -12.24
N ILE A 77 5.91 -4.80 -12.09
CA ILE A 77 5.61 -3.90 -13.24
C ILE A 77 6.68 -3.97 -14.34
N LYS A 78 7.96 -4.15 -13.98
CA LYS A 78 9.05 -4.27 -14.97
C LYS A 78 8.95 -5.53 -15.83
N LYS A 79 8.34 -6.60 -15.33
CA LYS A 79 8.18 -7.88 -16.05
C LYS A 79 7.08 -7.81 -17.11
N ASN A 80 5.95 -7.19 -16.78
CA ASN A 80 4.85 -6.95 -17.71
C ASN A 80 4.08 -5.69 -17.30
N ARG A 81 4.46 -4.55 -17.90
CA ARG A 81 3.93 -3.24 -17.53
C ARG A 81 2.42 -3.12 -17.72
N LYS A 82 1.85 -3.74 -18.75
CA LYS A 82 0.42 -3.66 -19.06
C LYS A 82 -0.42 -4.44 -18.05
N LEU A 83 -0.04 -5.68 -17.75
CA LEU A 83 -0.77 -6.53 -16.80
C LEU A 83 -0.57 -6.06 -15.36
N TYR A 84 0.68 -5.98 -14.89
CA TYR A 84 0.96 -5.67 -13.49
C TYR A 84 0.66 -4.21 -13.16
N GLY A 85 0.74 -3.29 -14.12
CA GLY A 85 0.27 -1.92 -13.92
C GLY A 85 -1.24 -1.84 -13.65
N LYS A 86 -2.04 -2.62 -14.39
CA LYS A 86 -3.50 -2.73 -14.15
C LYS A 86 -3.79 -3.39 -12.81
N LEU A 87 -3.13 -4.51 -12.50
CA LEU A 87 -3.32 -5.22 -11.23
C LEU A 87 -2.92 -4.36 -10.02
N HIS A 88 -1.81 -3.64 -10.12
CA HIS A 88 -1.36 -2.71 -9.08
C HIS A 88 -2.36 -1.58 -8.85
N GLY A 89 -2.87 -0.97 -9.92
CA GLY A 89 -3.92 0.04 -9.83
C GLY A 89 -5.21 -0.50 -9.21
N LEU A 90 -5.67 -1.69 -9.66
CA LEU A 90 -6.86 -2.35 -9.12
C LEU A 90 -6.70 -2.66 -7.63
N ALA A 91 -5.58 -3.26 -7.23
CA ALA A 91 -5.29 -3.55 -5.83
C ALA A 91 -5.25 -2.29 -4.96
N THR A 92 -4.70 -1.19 -5.50
CA THR A 92 -4.67 0.11 -4.81
C THR A 92 -6.08 0.67 -4.62
N ILE A 93 -6.95 0.58 -5.63
CA ILE A 93 -8.36 0.99 -5.52
C ILE A 93 -9.09 0.12 -4.49
N SER A 94 -8.93 -1.21 -4.57
CA SER A 94 -9.51 -2.15 -3.60
C SER A 94 -9.06 -1.87 -2.17
N PHE A 95 -7.80 -1.47 -1.99
CA PHE A 95 -7.29 -1.04 -0.68
C PHE A 95 -8.04 0.17 -0.12
N PHE A 96 -8.30 1.19 -0.93
CA PHE A 96 -9.07 2.36 -0.48
C PHE A 96 -10.54 2.03 -0.22
N ILE A 97 -11.14 1.14 -1.01
CA ILE A 97 -12.50 0.64 -0.76
C ILE A 97 -12.55 -0.10 0.58
N TYR A 98 -11.60 -1.01 0.83
CA TYR A 98 -11.50 -1.72 2.10
C TYR A 98 -11.26 -0.75 3.28
N LEU A 99 -10.39 0.24 3.11
CA LEU A 99 -10.16 1.29 4.10
C LEU A 99 -11.45 2.05 4.42
N PHE A 100 -12.23 2.44 3.41
CA PHE A 100 -13.50 3.12 3.58
C PHE A 100 -14.50 2.27 4.36
N PHE A 101 -14.64 0.98 4.02
CA PHE A 101 -15.53 0.09 4.76
C PHE A 101 -15.10 -0.09 6.22
N ILE A 102 -13.82 -0.27 6.49
CA ILE A 102 -13.31 -0.45 7.85
C ILE A 102 -13.48 0.82 8.71
N ILE A 103 -13.44 2.02 8.12
CA ILE A 103 -13.64 3.26 8.87
C ILE A 103 -15.12 3.52 9.17
N ASN A 104 -16.03 3.10 8.27
CA ASN A 104 -17.47 3.42 8.37
C ASN A 104 -18.34 2.27 8.88
N ALA A 105 -17.89 1.02 8.76
CA ALA A 105 -18.47 -0.08 9.51
C ALA A 105 -18.00 0.11 10.97
N ALA A 106 -18.94 0.23 11.91
CA ALA A 106 -18.65 0.28 13.34
C ALA A 106 -18.16 -1.10 13.84
N ILE A 107 -17.02 -1.55 13.30
CA ILE A 107 -16.27 -2.75 13.63
C ILE A 107 -14.87 -2.31 14.06
#